data_AF-A0A151J1D1-F1
#
_entry.id   AF-A0A151J1D1-F1
#
_cell.length_a   1.000
_cell.length_b   1.000
_cell.length_c   1.000
_cell.angle_alpha   90.00
_cell.angle_beta   90.00
_cell.angle_gamma   90.00
#
_symmetry.space_group_name_H-M   'P 1'
#
loop_
_entity.id
_entity.type
_entity.pdbx_description
1 polymer ?
#
loop_
_entity_poly.entity_id
_entity_poly.type
_entity_poly.pdbx_seq_one_letter_code
_entity_poly.pdbx_strand_id
1 'polypeptide(L)' 'MLNEEYQRTETILAANESTPLQLATWAPRGNALIYVHQNNIYYRPEAEVANDYQITNTGVFGTIYNGVPDWVYEGK' A
#
# COMPACT_ATOMS: atom_id res chain seq x y z
N MET A 1 -7.60 -28.87 16.98
CA MET A 1 -7.36 -27.69 17.84
C MET A 1 -6.41 -26.67 17.20
N LEU A 2 -5.38 -27.05 16.42
CA LEU A 2 -4.48 -26.09 15.74
C LEU A 2 -4.99 -25.57 14.38
N ASN A 3 -5.97 -26.26 13.80
CA ASN A 3 -6.47 -26.08 12.44
C ASN A 3 -7.62 -25.07 12.34
N GLU A 4 -8.42 -24.92 13.38
CA GLU A 4 -9.53 -23.95 13.38
C GLU A 4 -9.05 -22.53 13.69
N GLU A 5 -8.02 -22.38 14.52
CA GLU A 5 -7.44 -21.07 14.89
C GLU A 5 -6.68 -20.42 13.73
N TYR A 6 -5.90 -21.20 12.96
CA TYR A 6 -5.22 -20.73 11.75
C TYR A 6 -6.23 -20.26 10.68
N GLN A 7 -7.32 -21.00 10.51
CA GLN A 7 -8.38 -20.62 9.58
C GLN A 7 -9.16 -19.40 10.09
N ARG A 8 -9.29 -19.24 11.41
CA ARG A 8 -9.89 -18.04 12.03
C ARG A 8 -9.05 -16.79 11.78
N THR A 9 -7.73 -16.88 11.86
CA THR A 9 -6.82 -15.75 11.55
C THR A 9 -6.89 -15.34 10.09
N GLU A 10 -6.85 -16.29 9.16
CA GLU A 10 -7.00 -16.02 7.71
C GLU A 10 -8.38 -15.41 7.39
N THR A 11 -9.44 -15.91 8.02
CA THR A 11 -10.83 -15.42 7.81
C THR A 11 -11.05 -14.01 8.38
N ILE A 12 -10.44 -13.66 9.53
CA ILE A 12 -10.52 -12.31 10.09
C ILE A 12 -9.70 -11.31 9.25
N LEU A 13 -8.57 -11.73 8.68
CA LEU A 13 -7.78 -10.92 7.75
C LEU A 13 -8.52 -10.70 6.42
N ALA A 14 -9.22 -11.71 5.91
CA ALA A 14 -10.04 -11.65 4.71
C ALA A 14 -11.36 -10.88 4.89
N ALA A 15 -11.81 -10.53 6.10
CA ALA A 15 -13.02 -9.72 6.28
C ALA A 15 -12.75 -8.19 6.23
N ASN A 16 -11.47 -7.80 6.19
CA ASN A 16 -10.96 -6.43 6.14
C ASN A 16 -10.32 -6.13 4.76
N GLU A 17 -10.98 -6.51 3.66
CA GLU A 17 -10.37 -6.65 2.31
C GLU A 17 -9.77 -5.39 1.66
N SER A 18 -9.71 -4.23 2.33
CA SER A 18 -8.88 -3.14 1.85
C SER A 18 -7.46 -3.28 2.38
N THR A 19 -6.51 -3.67 1.51
CA THR A 19 -5.08 -3.52 1.83
C THR A 19 -4.82 -2.04 2.11
N PRO A 20 -4.33 -1.66 3.30
CA PRO A 20 -4.13 -0.26 3.63
C PRO A 20 -3.06 0.37 2.73
N LEU A 21 -3.17 1.67 2.50
CA LEU A 21 -2.09 2.44 1.88
C LEU A 21 -0.90 2.46 2.83
N GLN A 22 0.29 2.17 2.30
CA GLN A 22 1.53 2.22 3.07
C GLN A 22 2.03 3.65 3.25
N LEU A 23 1.69 4.53 2.30
CA LEU A 23 1.99 5.95 2.33
C LEU A 23 0.94 6.70 1.51
N ALA A 24 0.59 7.92 1.92
CA ALA A 24 -0.12 8.88 1.09
C ALA A 24 0.43 10.29 1.40
N THR A 25 0.77 11.04 0.35
CA THR A 25 1.26 12.42 0.48
C THR A 25 0.70 13.30 -0.63
N TRP A 26 0.44 14.55 -0.29
CA TRP A 26 0.11 15.59 -1.26
C TRP A 26 1.33 15.93 -2.13
N ALA A 27 1.07 16.29 -3.38
CA ALA A 27 2.05 17.01 -4.17
C ALA A 27 2.36 18.37 -3.52
N PRO A 28 3.57 18.94 -3.70
CA PRO A 28 3.93 20.24 -3.12
C PRO A 28 3.04 21.41 -3.55
N ARG A 29 2.24 21.25 -4.62
CA ARG A 29 1.30 22.25 -5.17
C ARG A 29 0.07 21.53 -5.74
N GLY A 30 -1.07 22.22 -5.73
CA GLY A 30 -2.33 21.68 -6.24
C GLY A 30 -2.98 20.66 -5.29
N ASN A 31 -3.82 19.78 -5.84
CA ASN A 31 -4.54 18.73 -5.12
C ASN A 31 -4.20 17.32 -5.62
N ALA A 32 -3.01 17.14 -6.19
CA ALA A 32 -2.53 15.83 -6.61
C ALA A 32 -1.99 15.05 -5.40
N LEU A 33 -2.05 13.72 -5.47
CA LEU A 33 -1.56 12.80 -4.44
C LEU A 33 -0.59 11.78 -5.05
N ILE A 34 0.42 11.41 -4.28
CA ILE A 34 1.17 10.17 -4.50
C ILE A 34 0.87 9.25 -3.31
N TYR A 35 0.67 7.96 -3.60
CA TYR A 35 0.46 6.96 -2.57
C TYR A 35 1.16 5.65 -2.92
N VAL A 36 1.40 4.83 -1.89
CA VAL A 36 1.98 3.50 -2.04
C VAL A 36 0.95 2.45 -1.64
N HIS A 37 0.66 1.55 -2.56
CA HIS A 37 -0.27 0.42 -2.37
C HIS A 37 0.39 -0.85 -2.91
N GLN A 38 0.35 -1.93 -2.12
CA GLN A 38 0.97 -3.21 -2.48
C GLN A 38 2.41 -3.05 -3.01
N ASN A 39 3.23 -2.28 -2.29
CA ASN A 39 4.62 -1.97 -2.62
C ASN A 39 4.84 -1.27 -3.97
N ASN A 40 3.82 -0.63 -4.52
CA ASN A 40 3.90 0.11 -5.77
C ASN A 40 3.46 1.56 -5.60
N ILE A 41 4.14 2.46 -6.33
CA ILE A 41 3.84 3.90 -6.31
C ILE A 41 2.72 4.18 -7.32
N TYR A 42 1.76 4.97 -6.88
CA TYR A 42 0.67 5.48 -7.70
C TYR A 42 0.61 7.01 -7.60
N TYR A 43 0.17 7.64 -8.69
CA TYR A 43 -0.05 9.07 -8.79
C TYR A 43 -1.51 9.36 -9.17
N ARG A 44 -2.15 10.26 -8.43
CA ARG A 44 -3.49 10.78 -8.72
C ARG A 44 -3.38 12.29 -8.99
N PRO A 45 -3.65 12.78 -10.21
CA PRO A 45 -3.52 14.21 -10.51
C PRO A 45 -4.49 15.12 -9.74
N GLU A 46 -5.67 14.61 -9.40
CA GLU A 46 -6.71 15.37 -8.70
C GLU A 46 -7.37 14.46 -7.66
N ALA A 47 -7.29 14.79 -6.37
CA ALA A 47 -7.77 13.92 -5.30
C ALA A 47 -9.24 13.47 -5.44
N GLU A 48 -10.08 14.35 -5.98
CA GLU A 48 -11.52 14.14 -6.17
C GLU A 48 -11.85 13.26 -7.38
N VAL A 49 -10.90 13.09 -8.31
CA VAL A 49 -11.09 12.29 -9.52
C VAL A 49 -10.39 10.94 -9.33
N ALA A 50 -11.16 9.86 -9.38
CA ALA A 50 -10.65 8.48 -9.27
C ALA A 50 -9.95 8.04 -10.56
N ASN A 51 -8.83 8.70 -10.89
CA ASN A 51 -8.00 8.43 -12.06
C ASN A 51 -6.53 8.28 -11.62
N ASP A 52 -6.16 7.03 -11.34
CA ASP A 52 -4.86 6.66 -10.77
C ASP A 52 -3.90 6.14 -11.85
N TYR A 53 -2.66 6.61 -11.78
CA TYR A 53 -1.57 6.18 -12.65
C TYR A 53 -0.57 5.37 -11.83
N GLN A 54 -0.40 4.10 -12.19
CA GLN A 54 0.64 3.26 -11.60
C GLN A 54 2.01 3.66 -12.15
N ILE A 55 2.92 4.05 -11.25
CA ILE A 55 4.29 4.48 -11.59
C ILE A 55 5.26 3.31 -11.55
N THR A 56 5.09 2.39 -10.61
CA THR A 56 5.89 1.15 -10.52
C THR A 56 4.98 -0.07 -10.52
N ASN A 57 5.45 -1.19 -11.06
CA ASN A 57 4.70 -2.46 -11.12
C ASN A 57 5.52 -3.67 -10.67
N THR A 58 6.65 -3.44 -9.99
CA THR A 58 7.60 -4.48 -9.56
C THR A 58 7.50 -4.81 -8.08
N GLY A 59 6.60 -4.17 -7.33
CA GLY A 59 6.42 -4.40 -5.90
C GLY A 59 6.12 -5.87 -5.58
N VAL A 60 6.84 -6.42 -4.60
CA VAL A 60 6.68 -7.80 -4.11
C VAL A 60 6.68 -7.76 -2.59
N PHE A 61 5.63 -8.28 -1.96
CA PHE A 61 5.52 -8.34 -0.50
C PHE A 61 6.76 -9.00 0.13
N GLY A 62 7.32 -8.37 1.16
CA GLY A 62 8.50 -8.87 1.85
C GLY A 62 9.82 -8.78 1.07
N THR A 63 9.84 -8.31 -0.18
CA THR A 63 11.02 -8.39 -1.06
C THR A 63 11.35 -7.09 -1.78
N ILE A 64 10.40 -6.49 -2.50
CA ILE A 64 10.61 -5.27 -3.29
C ILE A 64 9.62 -4.22 -2.81
N TYR A 65 10.13 -3.09 -2.32
CA TYR A 65 9.38 -1.95 -1.81
C TYR A 65 9.69 -0.71 -2.66
N ASN A 66 8.67 -0.11 -3.27
CA ASN A 66 8.82 1.14 -4.02
C ASN A 66 8.19 2.30 -3.23
N GLY A 67 8.94 3.36 -2.98
CA GLY A 67 8.43 4.59 -2.36
C GLY A 67 8.23 4.56 -0.83
N VAL A 68 8.49 3.42 -0.19
CA VAL A 68 8.55 3.25 1.28
C VAL A 68 9.77 2.42 1.66
N PRO A 69 10.39 2.63 2.84
CA PRO A 69 11.51 1.82 3.29
C PRO A 69 11.06 0.40 3.70
N ASP A 70 12.02 -0.54 3.70
CA ASP A 70 11.85 -1.81 4.41
C ASP A 70 12.10 -1.66 5.92
N TRP A 71 11.93 -2.76 6.66
CA TRP A 71 12.07 -2.80 8.11
C TRP A 71 13.44 -2.34 8.65
N VAL A 72 14.52 -2.51 7.89
CA VAL A 72 15.87 -2.10 8.30
C VAL A 72 16.04 -0.59 8.13
N TYR A 73 15.40 -0.01 7.11
CA TYR A 73 15.52 1.41 6.76
C TYR A 73 14.45 2.32 7.36
N GLU A 74 13.40 1.78 8.00
CA GLU A 74 12.29 2.57 8.55
C GLU A 74 12.69 3.52 9.70
N GLY A 75 13.75 3.18 10.46
CA GLY A 75 14.16 3.91 11.67
C GLY A 75 15.35 4.87 11.51
N LYS A 76 15.69 5.28 10.28
CA LYS A 76 16.79 6.22 10.01
C LYS A 76 16.33 7.60 9.58
#